data_AF-A0A0R1W7L2-F1
#
_entry.id   AF-A0A0R1W7L2-F1
#
_cell.length_a   1.000
_cell.length_b   1.000
_cell.length_c   1.000
_cell.angle_alpha   90.00
_cell.angle_beta   90.00
_cell.angle_gamma   90.00
#
_symmetry.space_group_name_H-M   'P 1'
#
loop_
_entity.id
_entity.type
_entity.pdbx_description
1 polymer ?
#
loop_
_entity_poly.entity_id
_entity_poly.type
_entity_poly.pdbx_seq_one_letter_code
_entity_poly.pdbx_strand_id
1 'polypeptide(L)'
;MAMRAQNLNYYTSLKENAPEDFEFGVLQLPEFKAGSGHWSWGGGFTVEVPHGAKHVKESADFIKYLTSEKVQQKFGAASFDIMANENANNNLISGDELDKTGQMIYAMAAKNMKETIMTPVPLTAPDFTNLIQEQIDAALLGNKSAKQALGDAQTAVENLVKQHK
;
A
#
# COMPACT_ATOMS: atom_id res chain seq x y z
N MET A 1 1.49 19.70 -10.93
CA MET A 1 2.13 18.40 -11.25
C MET A 1 1.30 17.71 -12.30
N ALA A 2 1.90 17.17 -13.38
CA ALA A 2 1.15 16.44 -14.41
C ALA A 2 0.93 14.96 -14.08
N MET A 3 1.75 14.36 -13.21
CA MET A 3 1.62 12.97 -12.74
C MET A 3 2.13 12.85 -11.30
N ARG A 4 1.55 11.93 -10.52
CA ARG A 4 1.97 11.64 -9.13
C ARG A 4 1.82 10.15 -8.85
N ALA A 5 2.84 9.53 -8.29
CA ALA A 5 2.75 8.17 -7.75
C ALA A 5 2.08 8.23 -6.37
N GLN A 6 0.97 7.51 -6.20
CA GLN A 6 0.24 7.38 -4.94
C GLN A 6 -0.39 5.99 -4.82
N ASN A 7 -0.81 5.63 -3.61
CA ASN A 7 -1.67 4.49 -3.36
C ASN A 7 -3.11 4.78 -3.84
N LEU A 8 -3.92 3.73 -4.03
CA LEU A 8 -5.24 3.90 -4.64
C LEU A 8 -6.20 4.73 -3.75
N ASN A 9 -6.04 4.68 -2.42
CA ASN A 9 -6.92 5.39 -1.48
C ASN A 9 -6.78 6.92 -1.56
N TYR A 10 -5.75 7.44 -2.22
CA TYR A 10 -5.64 8.86 -2.56
C TYR A 10 -6.83 9.37 -3.38
N TYR A 11 -7.59 8.49 -4.03
CA TYR A 11 -8.84 8.85 -4.68
C TYR A 11 -9.86 9.48 -3.70
N THR A 12 -9.89 9.06 -2.43
CA THR A 12 -10.71 9.72 -1.40
C THR A 12 -10.34 11.19 -1.25
N SER A 13 -9.05 11.50 -1.22
CA SER A 13 -8.56 12.88 -1.13
C SER A 13 -8.89 13.68 -2.39
N LEU A 14 -8.86 13.06 -3.58
CA LEU A 14 -9.31 13.70 -4.81
C LEU A 14 -10.80 14.03 -4.76
N LYS A 15 -11.64 13.09 -4.31
CA LYS A 15 -13.09 13.32 -4.15
C LYS A 15 -13.41 14.47 -3.19
N GLU A 16 -12.60 14.63 -2.14
CA GLU A 16 -12.81 15.66 -1.12
C GLU A 16 -12.27 17.04 -1.50
N ASN A 17 -11.18 17.10 -2.27
CA ASN A 17 -10.39 18.34 -2.42
C ASN A 17 -10.21 18.80 -3.87
N ALA A 18 -10.45 17.95 -4.86
CA ALA A 18 -10.32 18.34 -6.26
C ALA A 18 -11.56 19.14 -6.72
N PRO A 19 -11.41 20.06 -7.70
CA PRO A 19 -12.56 20.66 -8.38
C PRO A 19 -13.51 19.61 -8.97
N GLU A 20 -14.80 19.92 -9.07
CA GLU A 20 -15.83 18.99 -9.59
C GLU A 20 -15.55 18.55 -11.04
N ASP A 21 -14.88 19.40 -11.83
CA ASP A 21 -14.50 19.16 -13.23
C ASP A 21 -13.06 18.60 -13.36
N PHE A 22 -12.47 18.11 -12.28
CA PHE A 22 -11.11 17.57 -12.31
C PHE A 22 -11.04 16.22 -13.05
N GLU A 23 -10.54 16.27 -14.28
CA GLU A 23 -10.28 15.07 -15.09
C GLU A 23 -8.90 14.47 -14.77
N PHE A 24 -8.86 13.17 -14.53
CA PHE A 24 -7.61 12.44 -14.32
C PHE A 24 -7.68 11.01 -14.85
N GLY A 25 -6.51 10.43 -15.08
CA GLY A 25 -6.35 9.02 -15.41
C GLY A 25 -5.48 8.31 -14.37
N VAL A 26 -5.56 6.98 -14.36
CA VAL A 26 -4.70 6.13 -13.52
C VAL A 26 -4.01 5.11 -14.41
N LEU A 27 -2.72 4.93 -14.17
CA LEU A 27 -1.87 3.96 -14.84
C LEU A 27 -0.98 3.26 -13.82
N GLN A 28 -0.42 2.11 -14.20
CA GLN A 28 0.63 1.47 -13.41
C GLN A 28 1.89 2.36 -13.38
N LEU A 29 2.75 2.17 -12.37
CA LEU A 29 4.02 2.88 -12.33
C LEU A 29 4.83 2.62 -13.61
N PRO A 30 5.43 3.64 -14.25
CA PRO A 30 6.23 3.42 -15.45
C PRO A 30 7.36 2.41 -15.20
N GLU A 31 7.70 1.65 -16.22
CA GLU A 31 8.86 0.76 -16.14
C GLU A 31 10.14 1.60 -16.01
N PHE A 32 11.07 1.14 -15.17
CA PHE A 32 12.38 1.81 -15.06
C PHE A 32 13.22 1.60 -16.34
N LYS A 33 13.09 0.43 -16.97
CA LYS A 33 13.64 0.12 -18.29
C LYS A 33 12.59 -0.65 -19.09
N ALA A 34 12.58 -0.49 -20.41
CA ALA A 34 11.66 -1.23 -21.27
C ALA A 34 11.73 -2.75 -20.99
N GLY A 35 10.58 -3.35 -20.70
CA GLY A 35 10.42 -4.76 -20.34
C GLY A 35 10.81 -5.11 -18.90
N SER A 36 11.12 -4.13 -18.04
CA SER A 36 11.47 -4.41 -16.64
C SER A 36 10.26 -4.70 -15.75
N GLY A 37 9.04 -4.42 -16.22
CA GLY A 37 7.81 -4.53 -15.41
C GLY A 37 7.50 -3.26 -14.61
N HIS A 38 6.25 -3.20 -14.15
CA HIS A 38 5.65 -2.08 -13.42
C HIS A 38 5.73 -2.26 -11.91
N TRP A 39 6.95 -2.39 -11.38
CA TRP A 39 7.18 -2.73 -9.98
C TRP A 39 6.47 -1.79 -9.02
N SER A 40 5.70 -2.36 -8.12
CA SER A 40 5.07 -1.65 -7.02
C SER A 40 5.18 -2.44 -5.72
N TRP A 41 5.06 -1.75 -4.59
CA TRP A 41 5.14 -2.39 -3.27
C TRP A 41 3.75 -2.55 -2.67
N GLY A 42 3.49 -3.76 -2.18
CA GLY A 42 2.26 -4.11 -1.49
C GLY A 42 2.41 -3.86 0.00
N GLY A 43 1.35 -3.32 0.59
CA GLY A 43 1.18 -3.19 2.02
C GLY A 43 -0.26 -3.50 2.40
N GLY A 44 -0.60 -3.25 3.66
CA GLY A 44 -1.97 -3.43 4.13
C GLY A 44 -2.04 -3.42 5.64
N PHE A 45 -3.23 -3.69 6.14
CA PHE A 45 -3.51 -3.79 7.56
C PHE A 45 -4.09 -5.17 7.87
N THR A 46 -3.70 -5.73 9.01
CA THR A 46 -4.30 -6.94 9.58
C THR A 46 -5.14 -6.56 10.79
N VAL A 47 -6.19 -7.33 11.04
CA VAL A 47 -6.92 -7.28 12.32
C VAL A 47 -6.51 -8.51 13.10
N GLU A 48 -6.00 -8.30 14.30
CA GLU A 48 -5.36 -9.34 15.10
C GLU A 48 -6.01 -9.47 16.48
N VAL A 49 -5.99 -10.67 17.04
CA VAL A 49 -6.38 -10.90 18.44
C VAL A 49 -5.13 -10.76 19.30
N PRO A 50 -5.06 -9.78 20.22
CA PRO A 50 -3.87 -9.59 21.03
C PRO A 50 -3.65 -10.76 21.98
N HIS A 51 -2.38 -11.05 22.25
CA HIS A 51 -2.02 -12.04 23.27
C HIS A 51 -2.59 -11.62 24.64
N GLY A 52 -3.19 -12.56 25.36
CA GLY A 52 -3.85 -12.31 26.65
C GLY A 52 -5.27 -11.74 26.55
N ALA A 53 -5.87 -11.66 25.35
CA ALA A 53 -7.27 -11.29 25.20
C ALA A 53 -8.19 -12.23 26.02
N LYS A 54 -9.11 -11.65 26.80
CA LYS A 54 -10.04 -12.42 27.65
C LYS A 54 -11.16 -13.10 26.84
N HIS A 55 -11.43 -12.60 25.64
CA HIS A 55 -12.54 -13.01 24.78
C HIS A 55 -12.03 -13.40 23.38
N VAL A 56 -11.12 -14.38 23.35
CA VAL A 56 -10.43 -14.80 22.10
C VAL A 56 -11.42 -15.25 21.04
N LYS A 57 -12.43 -16.03 21.44
CA LYS A 57 -13.42 -16.59 20.50
C LYS A 57 -14.28 -15.50 19.88
N GLU A 58 -14.81 -14.61 20.69
CA GLU A 58 -15.64 -13.49 20.25
C GLU A 58 -14.85 -12.52 19.38
N SER A 59 -13.58 -12.27 19.73
CA SER A 59 -12.67 -11.45 18.92
C SER A 59 -12.43 -12.09 17.54
N ALA A 60 -12.19 -13.40 17.50
CA ALA A 60 -12.02 -14.12 16.24
C ALA A 60 -13.30 -14.13 15.38
N ASP A 61 -14.47 -14.29 15.99
CA ASP A 61 -15.75 -14.24 15.28
C ASP A 61 -16.04 -12.82 14.74
N PHE A 62 -15.65 -11.78 15.49
CA PHE A 62 -15.73 -10.40 14.99
C PHE A 62 -14.78 -10.15 13.82
N ILE A 63 -13.54 -10.67 13.86
CA ILE A 63 -12.60 -10.60 12.73
C ILE A 63 -13.18 -11.29 11.49
N LYS A 64 -13.83 -12.46 11.63
CA LYS A 64 -14.51 -13.13 10.50
C LYS A 64 -15.62 -12.26 9.91
N TYR A 65 -16.38 -11.57 10.76
CA TYR A 65 -17.40 -10.64 10.30
C TYR A 65 -16.77 -9.46 9.52
N LEU A 66 -15.74 -8.81 10.10
CA LEU A 66 -15.03 -7.70 9.47
C LEU A 66 -14.39 -8.09 8.13
N THR A 67 -13.92 -9.34 8.02
CA THR A 67 -13.28 -9.86 6.80
C THR A 67 -14.23 -10.57 5.84
N SER A 68 -15.54 -10.54 6.13
CA SER A 68 -16.55 -11.07 5.20
C SER A 68 -16.63 -10.24 3.92
N GLU A 69 -17.00 -10.89 2.81
CA GLU A 69 -17.13 -10.25 1.50
C GLU A 69 -17.94 -8.96 1.55
N LYS A 70 -19.13 -9.01 2.15
CA LYS A 70 -20.04 -7.86 2.25
C LYS A 70 -19.47 -6.70 3.05
N VAL A 71 -18.75 -6.98 4.14
CA VAL A 71 -18.18 -5.91 4.98
C VAL A 71 -16.96 -5.31 4.31
N GLN A 72 -16.10 -6.12 3.71
CA GLN A 72 -14.96 -5.62 2.94
C GLN A 72 -15.39 -4.85 1.70
N GLN A 73 -16.44 -5.28 1.00
CA GLN A 73 -16.99 -4.53 -0.13
C GLN A 73 -17.41 -3.12 0.30
N LYS A 74 -18.19 -3.01 1.38
CA LYS A 74 -18.60 -1.71 1.95
C LYS A 74 -17.41 -0.85 2.39
N PHE A 75 -16.43 -1.47 3.06
CA PHE A 75 -15.25 -0.75 3.52
C PHE A 75 -14.43 -0.24 2.33
N GLY A 76 -14.21 -1.07 1.31
CA GLY A 76 -13.54 -0.70 0.08
C GLY A 76 -14.24 0.44 -0.67
N ALA A 77 -15.56 0.38 -0.84
CA ALA A 77 -16.32 1.46 -1.48
C ALA A 77 -16.14 2.83 -0.77
N ALA A 78 -15.96 2.81 0.55
CA ALA A 78 -15.77 4.02 1.35
C ALA A 78 -14.31 4.49 1.39
N SER A 79 -13.35 3.58 1.61
CA SER A 79 -11.94 3.93 1.84
C SER A 79 -11.10 3.96 0.57
N PHE A 80 -11.57 3.28 -0.50
CA PHE A 80 -10.75 2.93 -1.65
C PHE A 80 -9.44 2.25 -1.23
N ASP A 81 -9.49 1.29 -0.31
CA ASP A 81 -8.40 0.32 -0.15
C ASP A 81 -8.70 -0.93 -0.99
N ILE A 82 -7.65 -1.63 -1.44
CA ILE A 82 -7.85 -2.95 -2.06
C ILE A 82 -8.11 -3.98 -0.96
N MET A 83 -9.17 -4.75 -1.13
CA MET A 83 -9.63 -5.68 -0.11
C MET A 83 -8.86 -7.00 -0.18
N ALA A 84 -8.70 -7.66 0.97
CA ALA A 84 -8.11 -9.01 0.99
C ALA A 84 -9.04 -10.06 0.36
N ASN A 85 -10.36 -9.81 0.39
CA ASN A 85 -11.37 -10.64 -0.25
C ASN A 85 -11.48 -10.27 -1.74
N GLU A 86 -11.12 -11.22 -2.62
CA GLU A 86 -11.15 -11.02 -4.07
C GLU A 86 -12.55 -10.76 -4.61
N ASN A 87 -13.58 -11.42 -4.08
CA ASN A 87 -14.95 -11.19 -4.52
C ASN A 87 -15.42 -9.78 -4.19
N ALA A 88 -15.05 -9.24 -3.02
CA ALA A 88 -15.35 -7.86 -2.66
C ALA A 88 -14.74 -6.89 -3.69
N ASN A 89 -13.48 -7.10 -4.11
CA ASN A 89 -12.85 -6.30 -5.17
C ASN A 89 -13.57 -6.48 -6.52
N ASN A 90 -13.91 -7.71 -6.91
CA ASN A 90 -14.61 -7.98 -8.17
C ASN A 90 -15.99 -7.31 -8.21
N ASN A 91 -16.69 -7.28 -7.08
CA ASN A 91 -17.97 -6.58 -6.95
C ASN A 91 -17.79 -5.05 -7.06
N LEU A 92 -16.70 -4.48 -6.52
CA LEU A 92 -16.39 -3.05 -6.66
C LEU A 92 -15.98 -2.67 -8.09
N ILE A 93 -15.45 -3.61 -8.87
CA ILE A 93 -15.10 -3.41 -10.28
C ILE A 93 -16.32 -3.50 -11.20
N SER A 94 -17.21 -4.45 -10.95
CA SER A 94 -18.27 -4.84 -11.90
C SER A 94 -19.71 -4.56 -11.43
N GLY A 95 -19.88 -4.26 -10.15
CA GLY A 95 -21.17 -3.95 -9.54
C GLY A 95 -21.59 -2.49 -9.71
N ASP A 96 -22.66 -2.12 -9.02
CA ASP A 96 -23.32 -0.80 -9.11
C ASP A 96 -23.01 0.13 -7.93
N GLU A 97 -22.19 -0.30 -6.97
CA GLU A 97 -21.85 0.48 -5.78
C GLU A 97 -20.93 1.67 -6.07
N LEU A 98 -20.15 1.59 -7.14
CA LEU A 98 -19.22 2.64 -7.58
C LEU A 98 -19.58 3.17 -8.95
N ASP A 99 -19.32 4.46 -9.16
CA ASP A 99 -19.34 5.05 -10.50
C ASP A 99 -18.20 4.52 -11.37
N LYS A 100 -18.20 4.91 -12.66
CA LYS A 100 -17.17 4.47 -13.62
C LYS A 100 -15.75 4.81 -13.19
N THR A 101 -15.56 5.94 -12.50
CA THR A 101 -14.25 6.37 -12.02
C THR A 101 -13.79 5.47 -10.87
N GLY A 102 -14.65 5.18 -9.90
CA GLY A 102 -14.36 4.26 -8.81
C GLY A 102 -14.10 2.83 -9.30
N GLN A 103 -14.89 2.35 -10.25
CA GLN A 103 -14.65 1.06 -10.92
C GLN A 103 -13.29 1.04 -11.64
N MET A 104 -12.93 2.13 -12.34
CA MET A 104 -11.61 2.26 -12.98
C MET A 104 -10.46 2.20 -11.96
N ILE A 105 -10.60 2.87 -10.80
CA ILE A 105 -9.61 2.81 -9.72
C ILE A 105 -9.38 1.36 -9.27
N TYR A 106 -10.46 0.62 -8.98
CA TYR A 106 -10.36 -0.77 -8.53
C TYR A 106 -9.82 -1.71 -9.62
N ALA A 107 -10.24 -1.52 -10.87
CA ALA A 107 -9.74 -2.32 -12.00
C ALA A 107 -8.23 -2.12 -12.19
N MET A 108 -7.74 -0.89 -12.05
CA MET A 108 -6.32 -0.59 -12.12
C MET A 108 -5.53 -1.15 -10.94
N ALA A 109 -6.08 -1.09 -9.72
CA ALA A 109 -5.45 -1.69 -8.54
C ALA A 109 -5.34 -3.22 -8.69
N ALA A 110 -6.41 -3.89 -9.11
CA ALA A 110 -6.43 -5.34 -9.35
C ALA A 110 -5.45 -5.75 -10.47
N LYS A 111 -5.35 -4.95 -11.54
CA LYS A 111 -4.34 -5.15 -12.59
C LYS A 111 -2.93 -5.03 -12.02
N ASN A 112 -2.69 -4.01 -11.19
CA ASN A 112 -1.37 -3.73 -10.64
C ASN A 112 -0.90 -4.77 -9.61
N MET A 113 -1.82 -5.42 -8.88
CA MET A 113 -1.50 -6.49 -7.92
C MET A 113 -0.65 -7.62 -8.48
N LYS A 114 -0.72 -7.89 -9.79
CA LYS A 114 0.11 -8.91 -10.45
C LYS A 114 1.60 -8.56 -10.45
N GLU A 115 1.92 -7.28 -10.40
CA GLU A 115 3.27 -6.70 -10.41
C GLU A 115 3.68 -6.15 -9.03
N THR A 116 2.82 -6.34 -8.03
CA THR A 116 3.03 -5.87 -6.66
C THR A 116 3.84 -6.89 -5.87
N ILE A 117 4.96 -6.47 -5.32
CA ILE A 117 5.78 -7.31 -4.44
C ILE A 117 5.50 -7.02 -2.97
N MET A 118 5.47 -8.06 -2.15
CA MET A 118 5.40 -7.95 -0.69
C MET A 118 6.81 -7.82 -0.13
N THR A 119 7.05 -6.81 0.71
CA THR A 119 8.32 -6.61 1.41
C THR A 119 8.15 -6.89 2.90
N PRO A 120 8.29 -8.15 3.35
CA PRO A 120 8.12 -8.48 4.76
C PRO A 120 9.15 -7.75 5.63
N VAL A 121 8.71 -7.27 6.80
CA VAL A 121 9.58 -6.61 7.76
C VAL A 121 10.43 -7.68 8.48
N PRO A 122 11.77 -7.62 8.43
CA PRO A 122 12.61 -8.58 9.11
C PRO A 122 12.55 -8.37 10.64
N LEU A 123 12.32 -9.44 11.40
CA LEU A 123 12.25 -9.38 12.87
C LEU A 123 13.56 -8.90 13.52
N THR A 124 14.70 -9.13 12.86
CA THR A 124 16.02 -8.67 13.32
C THR A 124 16.29 -7.20 13.01
N ALA A 125 15.44 -6.54 12.22
CA ALA A 125 15.59 -5.14 11.87
C ALA A 125 14.22 -4.50 11.58
N PRO A 126 13.32 -4.44 12.58
CA PRO A 126 11.96 -3.95 12.36
C PRO A 126 11.90 -2.48 11.94
N ASP A 127 12.87 -1.68 12.37
CA ASP A 127 12.95 -0.24 12.10
C ASP A 127 13.82 0.12 10.88
N PHE A 128 14.16 -0.84 10.03
CA PHE A 128 15.09 -0.62 8.90
C PHE A 128 14.63 0.46 7.91
N THR A 129 13.31 0.63 7.75
CA THR A 129 12.72 1.60 6.82
C THR A 129 13.07 3.04 7.21
N ASN A 130 13.04 3.37 8.50
CA ASN A 130 13.40 4.70 9.00
C ASN A 130 14.88 5.02 8.71
N LEU A 131 15.76 4.04 8.90
CA LEU A 131 17.19 4.17 8.62
C LEU A 131 17.45 4.43 7.12
N ILE A 132 16.69 3.77 6.25
CA ILE A 132 16.77 3.99 4.80
C ILE A 132 16.22 5.37 4.43
N GLN A 133 15.06 5.76 4.98
CA GLN A 133 14.40 7.03 4.62
C GLN A 133 15.28 8.24 4.93
N GLU A 134 15.97 8.25 6.07
CA GLU A 134 16.91 9.31 6.42
C GLU A 134 17.97 9.51 5.33
N GLN A 135 18.50 8.43 4.77
CA GLN A 135 19.53 8.51 3.74
C GLN A 135 18.96 8.91 2.37
N ILE A 136 17.73 8.48 2.05
CA ILE A 136 17.01 8.95 0.85
C ILE A 136 16.83 10.46 0.92
N ASP A 137 16.35 11.00 2.04
CA ASP A 137 16.14 12.43 2.21
C ASP A 137 17.45 13.21 2.11
N ALA A 138 18.53 12.70 2.74
CA ALA A 138 19.86 13.30 2.63
C ALA A 138 20.38 13.35 1.18
N ALA A 139 20.09 12.33 0.37
CA ALA A 139 20.44 12.31 -1.05
C ALA A 139 19.60 13.30 -1.87
N LEU A 140 18.29 13.34 -1.64
CA LEU A 140 17.36 14.22 -2.36
C LEU A 140 17.61 15.71 -2.04
N LEU A 141 18.00 16.02 -0.81
CA LEU A 141 18.38 17.37 -0.38
C LEU A 141 19.79 17.78 -0.83
N GLY A 142 20.56 16.87 -1.43
CA GLY A 142 21.93 17.14 -1.88
C GLY A 142 22.98 17.14 -0.77
N ASN A 143 22.63 16.72 0.44
CA ASN A 143 23.55 16.61 1.58
C ASN A 143 24.53 15.43 1.41
N LYS A 144 24.15 14.40 0.65
CA LYS A 144 24.98 13.24 0.30
C LYS A 144 24.83 12.90 -1.17
N SER A 145 25.85 12.31 -1.79
CA SER A 145 25.66 11.65 -3.09
C SER A 145 24.80 10.40 -2.94
N ALA A 146 24.09 10.00 -4.00
CA ALA A 146 23.29 8.77 -4.00
C ALA A 146 24.11 7.53 -3.59
N LYS A 147 25.38 7.46 -4.00
CA LYS A 147 26.29 6.36 -3.64
C LYS A 147 26.63 6.34 -2.15
N GLN A 148 26.90 7.52 -1.56
CA GLN A 148 27.18 7.63 -0.14
C GLN A 148 25.94 7.30 0.70
N ALA A 149 24.79 7.88 0.37
CA ALA A 149 23.53 7.59 1.03
C ALA A 149 23.19 6.10 1.02
N LEU A 150 23.37 5.42 -0.12
CA LEU A 150 23.15 3.98 -0.22
C LEU A 150 24.10 3.17 0.68
N GLY A 151 25.40 3.50 0.69
CA GLY A 151 26.39 2.83 1.53
C GLY A 151 26.13 3.02 3.03
N ASP A 152 25.73 4.23 3.42
CA ASP A 152 25.39 4.56 4.81
C ASP A 152 24.10 3.83 5.24
N ALA A 153 23.09 3.77 4.38
CA ALA A 153 21.86 3.03 4.63
C ALA A 153 22.13 1.54 4.85
N GLN A 154 22.95 0.92 3.98
CA GLN A 154 23.34 -0.48 4.12
C GLN A 154 24.05 -0.72 5.46
N THR A 155 25.03 0.14 5.79
CA THR A 155 25.79 0.04 7.05
C THR A 155 24.87 0.15 8.27
N ALA A 156 23.92 1.10 8.25
CA ALA A 156 22.98 1.31 9.34
C ALA A 156 22.08 0.07 9.56
N VAL A 157 21.52 -0.49 8.48
CA VAL A 157 20.66 -1.68 8.54
C VAL A 157 21.46 -2.91 8.99
N GLU A 158 22.67 -3.12 8.46
CA GLU A 158 23.53 -4.23 8.89
C GLU A 158 23.89 -4.16 10.38
N ASN A 159 24.11 -2.96 10.91
CA ASN A 159 24.36 -2.75 12.33
C ASN A 159 23.11 -3.04 13.18
N LEU A 160 21.93 -2.63 12.74
CA LEU A 160 20.65 -2.96 13.39
C LEU A 160 20.47 -4.49 13.46
N VAL A 161 20.68 -5.19 12.34
CA VAL A 161 20.61 -6.66 12.29
C VAL A 161 21.58 -7.31 13.28
N LYS A 162 22.80 -6.79 13.43
CA LYS A 162 23.80 -7.34 14.38
C LYS A 162 23.39 -7.14 15.85
N GLN A 163 22.65 -6.08 16.17
CA GLN A 163 22.21 -5.79 17.54
C GLN A 163 21.05 -6.69 18.01
N HIS A 164 20.30 -7.27 17.08
CA HIS A 164 19.14 -8.12 17.34
C HIS A 164 19.33 -9.59 16.97
N LYS A 165 20.58 -10.00 16.72
CA LYS A 165 21.00 -11.41 16.65
C LYS A 165 21.50 -11.88 18.00
#